data_AF-A0A4Y9XYE7-F1
#
_entry.id   AF-A0A4Y9XYE7-F1
#
_cell.length_a   1.000
_cell.length_b   1.000
_cell.length_c   1.000
_cell.angle_alpha   90.00
_cell.angle_beta   90.00
_cell.angle_gamma   90.00
#
_symmetry.space_group_name_H-M   'P 1'
#
loop_
_entity.id
_entity.type
_entity.pdbx_description
1 polymer ?
#
loop_
_entity_poly.entity_id
_entity_poly.type
_entity_poly.pdbx_seq_one_letter_code
_entity_poly.pdbx_strand_id
1 'polypeptide(L)'
;RELSGDGGQRKTTIPAVDFLSCYAIAVNEVNASGGRIVTSPTNGAAGVIPAVLKYIVEFVSDDPEKSVVTFLLTAAAVGMLFKRGSTISAAEGGCQAEVGVACSMASAGFAACMGADPETVLQAAEIGIEHNLGLTCDPIDGLVQVPCIERNSLGAVKAVTAAQLSMASQNVYSVTLDEAIEAMRLTAADMSVKYKETSLSGLARTVKIPLTVPAC
;
A
#
# COMPACT_ATOMS: atom_id res chain seq x y z
N ARG A 1 2.13 5.82 48.73
CA ARG A 1 3.05 6.25 47.65
C ARG A 1 2.15 6.79 46.54
N GLU A 2 1.82 8.06 46.64
CA GLU A 2 1.08 8.78 45.60
C GLU A 2 2.02 8.97 44.41
N LEU A 3 1.61 8.50 43.24
CA LEU A 3 2.24 8.84 41.96
C LEU A 3 1.61 10.14 41.48
N SER A 4 1.94 11.25 42.13
CA SER A 4 1.84 12.58 41.54
C SER A 4 2.98 12.74 40.53
N GLY A 5 2.83 12.07 39.39
CA GLY A 5 3.69 12.25 38.23
C GLY A 5 3.18 13.44 37.43
N ASP A 6 4.03 14.44 37.28
CA ASP A 6 3.89 15.54 36.32
C ASP A 6 3.49 14.97 34.95
N GLY A 7 2.22 15.19 34.58
CA GLY A 7 1.58 14.60 33.41
C GLY A 7 1.99 15.30 32.13
N GLY A 8 3.29 15.28 31.81
CA GLY A 8 3.80 15.73 30.52
C GLY A 8 3.03 15.02 29.40
N GLN A 9 2.29 15.80 28.61
CA GLN A 9 1.47 15.30 27.51
C GLN A 9 2.38 14.50 26.56
N ARG A 10 2.15 13.19 26.44
CA ARG A 10 2.96 12.34 25.54
C ARG A 10 2.81 12.88 24.12
N LYS A 11 3.92 13.05 23.40
CA LYS A 11 3.88 13.38 21.97
C LYS A 11 3.28 12.19 21.22
N THR A 12 2.08 12.35 20.67
CA THR A 12 1.37 11.31 19.91
C THR A 12 1.48 11.50 18.40
N THR A 13 1.96 12.66 17.94
CA THR A 13 2.11 12.99 16.52
C THR A 13 3.38 12.37 15.95
N ILE A 14 3.25 11.63 14.86
CA ILE A 14 4.36 11.07 14.09
C ILE A 14 4.21 11.61 12.67
N PRO A 15 4.77 12.80 12.36
CA PRO A 15 4.35 13.60 11.21
C PRO A 15 4.35 12.86 9.87
N ALA A 16 5.41 12.09 9.57
CA ALA A 16 5.48 11.35 8.31
C ALA A 16 4.35 10.31 8.18
N VAL A 17 4.07 9.57 9.27
CA VAL A 17 2.98 8.58 9.32
C VAL A 17 1.63 9.29 9.21
N ASP A 18 1.45 10.41 9.91
CA ASP A 18 0.20 11.16 9.92
C ASP A 18 -0.15 11.73 8.54
N PHE A 19 0.82 12.33 7.82
CA PHE A 19 0.60 12.86 6.47
C PHE A 19 0.30 11.75 5.45
N LEU A 20 1.10 10.68 5.43
CA LEU A 20 0.87 9.54 4.54
C LEU A 20 -0.51 8.91 4.77
N SER A 21 -0.87 8.72 6.04
CA SER A 21 -2.17 8.19 6.43
C SER A 21 -3.31 9.11 6.00
N CYS A 22 -3.19 10.41 6.27
CA CYS A 22 -4.19 11.41 5.92
C CYS A 22 -4.46 11.43 4.41
N TYR A 23 -3.41 11.46 3.58
CA TYR A 23 -3.57 11.50 2.13
C TYR A 23 -4.20 10.21 1.58
N ALA A 24 -3.77 9.05 2.09
CA ALA A 24 -4.33 7.77 1.65
C ALA A 24 -5.82 7.63 2.04
N ILE A 25 -6.16 7.99 3.28
CA ILE A 25 -7.54 7.97 3.78
C ILE A 25 -8.42 8.91 2.96
N ALA A 26 -7.97 10.15 2.75
CA ALA A 26 -8.74 11.14 1.98
C ALA A 26 -9.09 10.64 0.58
N VAL A 27 -8.16 9.98 -0.12
CA VAL A 27 -8.42 9.41 -1.45
C VAL A 27 -9.42 8.26 -1.37
N ASN A 28 -9.25 7.35 -0.42
CA ASN A 28 -10.14 6.19 -0.31
C ASN A 28 -11.54 6.54 0.22
N GLU A 29 -11.72 7.61 0.99
CA GLU A 29 -13.03 8.16 1.36
C GLU A 29 -13.73 8.79 0.15
N VAL A 30 -13.00 9.48 -0.72
CA VAL A 30 -13.53 9.96 -2.01
C VAL A 30 -13.97 8.77 -2.88
N ASN A 31 -13.21 7.67 -2.88
CA ASN A 31 -13.60 6.45 -3.58
C ASN A 31 -14.88 5.84 -2.99
N ALA A 32 -14.95 5.71 -1.66
CA ALA A 32 -16.10 5.13 -0.96
C ALA A 32 -17.38 5.97 -1.13
N SER A 33 -17.26 7.28 -1.30
CA SER A 33 -18.38 8.20 -1.55
C SER A 33 -18.81 8.31 -3.02
N GLY A 34 -18.18 7.55 -3.93
CA GLY A 34 -18.50 7.56 -5.36
C GLY A 34 -17.96 8.79 -6.11
N GLY A 35 -16.94 9.44 -5.56
CA GLY A 35 -16.23 10.53 -6.20
C GLY A 35 -15.38 10.10 -7.39
N ARG A 36 -14.68 11.07 -8.00
CA ARG A 36 -13.76 10.80 -9.11
C ARG A 36 -12.46 10.20 -8.60
N ILE A 37 -12.07 9.05 -9.16
CA ILE A 37 -10.88 8.30 -8.76
C ILE A 37 -10.02 7.95 -9.97
N VAL A 38 -8.70 7.89 -9.74
CA VAL A 38 -7.71 7.33 -10.66
C VAL A 38 -7.24 5.99 -10.08
N THR A 39 -7.25 4.95 -10.90
CA THR A 39 -6.81 3.61 -10.50
C THR A 39 -5.31 3.55 -10.25
N SER A 40 -4.86 2.89 -9.17
CA SER A 40 -3.43 2.73 -8.90
C SER A 40 -3.05 1.48 -8.07
N PRO A 41 -3.20 0.24 -8.59
CA PRO A 41 -3.66 -0.11 -9.93
C PRO A 41 -5.18 -0.33 -10.04
N THR A 42 -5.90 -0.34 -8.93
CA THR A 42 -7.37 -0.47 -8.87
C THR A 42 -7.99 0.66 -8.05
N ASN A 43 -9.31 0.75 -8.02
CA ASN A 43 -10.03 1.73 -7.18
C ASN A 43 -9.81 1.44 -5.68
N GLY A 44 -9.76 0.16 -5.30
CA GLY A 44 -9.55 -0.25 -3.91
C GLY A 44 -8.18 0.14 -3.35
N ALA A 45 -7.17 0.24 -4.21
CA ALA A 45 -5.80 0.62 -3.87
C ALA A 45 -5.41 2.05 -4.30
N ALA A 46 -6.40 2.89 -4.61
CA ALA A 46 -6.17 4.20 -5.21
C ALA A 46 -5.42 5.21 -4.32
N GLY A 47 -5.36 4.99 -3.00
CA GLY A 47 -4.78 5.95 -2.06
C GLY A 47 -3.27 5.86 -1.90
N VAL A 48 -2.65 4.70 -2.14
CA VAL A 48 -1.22 4.49 -1.83
C VAL A 48 -0.31 5.38 -2.67
N ILE A 49 -0.46 5.33 -3.99
CA ILE A 49 0.36 6.08 -4.96
C ILE A 49 0.27 7.61 -4.75
N PRO A 50 -0.92 8.23 -4.70
CA PRO A 50 -1.01 9.67 -4.47
C PRO A 50 -0.55 10.09 -3.08
N ALA A 51 -0.72 9.25 -2.04
CA ALA A 51 -0.24 9.60 -0.69
C ALA A 51 1.29 9.72 -0.64
N VAL A 52 2.00 8.73 -1.19
CA VAL A 52 3.46 8.74 -1.23
C VAL A 52 3.97 9.84 -2.17
N LEU A 53 3.36 10.01 -3.34
CA LEU A 53 3.76 11.07 -4.28
C LEU A 53 3.55 12.47 -3.70
N LYS A 54 2.42 12.72 -3.04
CA LYS A 54 2.12 14.00 -2.40
C LYS A 54 3.12 14.30 -1.29
N TYR A 55 3.48 13.29 -0.49
CA TYR A 55 4.51 13.41 0.53
C TYR A 55 5.87 13.78 -0.07
N ILE A 56 6.27 13.15 -1.18
CA ILE A 56 7.51 13.51 -1.91
C ILE A 56 7.48 14.98 -2.35
N VAL A 57 6.39 15.40 -3.00
CA VAL A 57 6.25 16.76 -3.56
C VAL A 57 6.29 17.84 -2.47
N GLU A 58 5.73 17.57 -1.30
CA GLU A 58 5.63 18.57 -0.23
C GLU A 58 6.84 18.63 0.69
N PHE A 59 7.47 17.49 0.97
CA PHE A 59 8.44 17.39 2.06
C PHE A 59 9.83 16.91 1.66
N VAL A 60 9.99 16.36 0.45
CA VAL A 60 11.23 15.67 0.05
C VAL A 60 11.89 16.30 -1.17
N SER A 61 11.10 16.67 -2.18
CA SER A 61 11.63 17.04 -3.49
C SER A 61 11.99 18.53 -3.61
N ASP A 62 13.19 18.81 -4.12
CA ASP A 62 13.61 20.14 -4.57
C ASP A 62 13.17 20.44 -6.02
N ASP A 63 12.74 19.43 -6.79
CA ASP A 63 12.24 19.52 -8.17
C ASP A 63 10.98 18.65 -8.33
N PRO A 64 9.81 19.16 -7.90
CA PRO A 64 8.59 18.38 -7.88
C PRO A 64 8.15 17.84 -9.25
N GLU A 65 8.37 18.59 -10.33
CA GLU A 65 7.98 18.15 -11.68
C GLU A 65 8.78 16.91 -12.10
N LYS A 66 10.10 16.92 -11.90
CA LYS A 66 10.96 15.77 -12.18
C LYS A 66 10.65 14.59 -11.25
N SER A 67 10.36 14.84 -9.98
CA SER A 67 9.99 13.77 -9.03
C SER A 67 8.67 13.12 -9.41
N VAL A 68 7.66 13.88 -9.87
CA VAL A 68 6.39 13.31 -10.34
C VAL A 68 6.61 12.37 -11.52
N VAL A 69 7.39 12.79 -12.53
CA VAL A 69 7.68 11.96 -13.70
C VAL A 69 8.46 10.70 -13.30
N THR A 70 9.52 10.85 -12.51
CA THR A 70 10.35 9.73 -12.04
C THR A 70 9.53 8.72 -11.25
N PHE A 71 8.71 9.21 -10.30
CA PHE A 71 7.89 8.37 -9.46
C PHE A 71 6.88 7.56 -10.28
N LEU A 72 6.10 8.23 -11.14
CA LEU A 72 5.03 7.58 -11.89
C LEU A 72 5.56 6.59 -12.93
N LEU A 73 6.66 6.91 -13.61
CA LEU A 73 7.27 5.99 -14.59
C LEU A 73 7.87 4.75 -13.92
N THR A 74 8.55 4.92 -12.78
CA THR A 74 9.10 3.80 -12.01
C THR A 74 7.98 2.93 -11.42
N ALA A 75 6.97 3.54 -10.81
CA ALA A 75 5.81 2.83 -10.29
C ALA A 75 5.09 2.05 -11.40
N ALA A 76 4.90 2.66 -12.58
CA ALA A 76 4.29 1.98 -13.72
C ALA A 76 5.13 0.79 -14.21
N ALA A 77 6.47 0.92 -14.25
CA ALA A 77 7.36 -0.18 -14.62
C ALA A 77 7.19 -1.38 -13.69
N VAL A 78 7.18 -1.15 -12.37
CA VAL A 78 6.95 -2.20 -11.38
C VAL A 78 5.55 -2.81 -11.49
N GLY A 79 4.52 -1.98 -11.69
CA GLY A 79 3.16 -2.47 -11.93
C GLY A 79 3.04 -3.37 -13.16
N MET A 80 3.82 -3.09 -14.22
CA MET A 80 3.88 -3.95 -15.41
C MET A 80 4.52 -5.31 -15.12
N LEU A 81 5.50 -5.39 -14.21
CA LEU A 81 6.11 -6.66 -13.80
C LEU A 81 5.07 -7.55 -13.10
N PHE A 82 4.33 -7.01 -12.14
CA PHE A 82 3.25 -7.75 -11.47
C PHE A 82 2.15 -8.19 -12.44
N LYS A 83 1.73 -7.31 -13.35
CA LYS A 83 0.70 -7.65 -14.35
C LYS A 83 1.15 -8.78 -15.29
N ARG A 84 2.44 -8.87 -15.59
CA ARG A 84 2.99 -9.92 -16.48
C ARG A 84 3.29 -11.23 -15.74
N GLY A 85 3.82 -11.15 -14.52
CA GLY A 85 4.26 -12.32 -13.76
C GLY A 85 3.19 -12.92 -12.84
N SER A 86 2.15 -12.17 -12.48
CA SER A 86 1.09 -12.62 -11.56
C SER A 86 -0.26 -12.00 -11.95
N THR A 87 -0.93 -11.30 -11.05
CA THR A 87 -2.19 -10.58 -11.28
C THR A 87 -2.19 -9.25 -10.54
N ILE A 88 -3.04 -8.32 -10.98
CA ILE A 88 -3.35 -7.05 -10.27
C ILE A 88 -4.82 -6.99 -9.84
N SER A 89 -5.54 -8.11 -9.92
CA SER A 89 -6.98 -8.21 -9.63
C SER A 89 -7.20 -8.85 -8.26
N ALA A 90 -7.94 -8.19 -7.38
CA ALA A 90 -8.35 -8.79 -6.10
C ALA A 90 -9.26 -10.01 -6.27
N ALA A 91 -10.13 -10.00 -7.29
CA ALA A 91 -10.95 -11.16 -7.64
C ALA A 91 -10.11 -12.41 -7.97
N GLU A 92 -8.88 -12.24 -8.47
CA GLU A 92 -7.98 -13.35 -8.80
C GLU A 92 -6.97 -13.66 -7.70
N GLY A 93 -6.40 -12.64 -7.06
CA GLY A 93 -5.26 -12.80 -6.16
C GLY A 93 -5.42 -12.25 -4.76
N GLY A 94 -6.60 -11.76 -4.36
CA GLY A 94 -6.80 -11.09 -3.09
C GLY A 94 -6.15 -9.69 -3.05
N CYS A 95 -6.17 -9.05 -1.88
CA CYS A 95 -5.75 -7.66 -1.74
C CYS A 95 -4.22 -7.49 -1.86
N GLN A 96 -3.43 -8.57 -1.76
CA GLN A 96 -2.02 -8.56 -2.17
C GLN A 96 -1.84 -8.08 -3.63
N ALA A 97 -2.81 -8.37 -4.51
CA ALA A 97 -2.78 -7.99 -5.91
C ALA A 97 -3.22 -6.53 -6.17
N GLU A 98 -3.81 -5.88 -5.19
CA GLU A 98 -4.24 -4.48 -5.30
C GLU A 98 -3.36 -3.58 -4.44
N VAL A 99 -3.59 -3.59 -3.12
CA VAL A 99 -2.87 -2.75 -2.16
C VAL A 99 -1.42 -3.21 -2.04
N GLY A 100 -1.14 -4.52 -2.09
CA GLY A 100 0.23 -5.03 -2.07
C GLY A 100 1.04 -4.56 -3.29
N VAL A 101 0.46 -4.67 -4.49
CA VAL A 101 1.07 -4.15 -5.72
C VAL A 101 1.22 -2.64 -5.67
N ALA A 102 0.21 -1.89 -5.20
CA ALA A 102 0.31 -0.44 -5.05
C ALA A 102 1.41 -0.02 -4.06
N CYS A 103 1.56 -0.76 -2.96
CA CYS A 103 2.64 -0.60 -1.98
C CYS A 103 4.00 -0.80 -2.65
N SER A 104 4.19 -1.90 -3.38
CA SER A 104 5.42 -2.21 -4.11
C SER A 104 5.76 -1.15 -5.17
N MET A 105 4.78 -0.73 -5.97
CA MET A 105 4.91 0.35 -6.96
C MET A 105 5.35 1.66 -6.30
N ALA A 106 4.75 2.02 -5.15
CA ALA A 106 5.08 3.23 -4.42
C ALA A 106 6.47 3.16 -3.75
N SER A 107 6.87 1.99 -3.23
CA SER A 107 8.22 1.78 -2.67
C SER A 107 9.29 2.05 -3.72
N ALA A 108 9.12 1.48 -4.92
CA ALA A 108 10.05 1.65 -6.03
C ALA A 108 10.11 3.11 -6.50
N GLY A 109 8.94 3.75 -6.67
CA GLY A 109 8.84 5.16 -7.03
C GLY A 109 9.53 6.07 -6.01
N PHE A 110 9.33 5.81 -4.71
CA PHE A 110 9.98 6.58 -3.65
C PHE A 110 11.51 6.38 -3.70
N ALA A 111 12.00 5.14 -3.75
CA ALA A 111 13.43 4.85 -3.84
C ALA A 111 14.09 5.54 -5.05
N ALA A 112 13.46 5.50 -6.22
CA ALA A 112 13.96 6.18 -7.42
C ALA A 112 14.03 7.71 -7.24
N CYS A 113 13.02 8.33 -6.62
CA CYS A 113 13.04 9.75 -6.30
C CYS A 113 14.13 10.13 -5.28
N MET A 114 14.54 9.20 -4.42
CA MET A 114 15.66 9.37 -3.50
C MET A 114 17.03 9.17 -4.16
N GLY A 115 17.07 8.85 -5.47
CA GLY A 115 18.31 8.67 -6.23
C GLY A 115 18.92 7.28 -6.11
N ALA A 116 18.15 6.28 -5.69
CA ALA A 116 18.60 4.90 -5.61
C ALA A 116 18.92 4.31 -7.00
N ASP A 117 19.88 3.39 -7.05
CA ASP A 117 20.17 2.63 -8.27
C ASP A 117 19.05 1.61 -8.60
N PRO A 118 18.99 1.06 -9.83
CA PRO A 118 17.95 0.13 -10.22
C PRO A 118 17.84 -1.13 -9.33
N GLU A 119 18.95 -1.61 -8.78
CA GLU A 119 18.95 -2.80 -7.91
C GLU A 119 18.26 -2.49 -6.57
N THR A 120 18.60 -1.36 -5.96
CA THR A 120 17.93 -0.88 -4.74
C THR A 120 16.45 -0.55 -4.98
N VAL A 121 16.09 -0.08 -6.17
CA VAL A 121 14.68 0.17 -6.57
C VAL A 121 13.90 -1.14 -6.66
N LEU A 122 14.48 -2.19 -7.27
CA LEU A 122 13.87 -3.51 -7.34
C LEU A 122 13.74 -4.14 -5.95
N GLN A 123 14.74 -3.97 -5.09
CA GLN A 123 14.67 -4.40 -3.71
C GLN A 123 13.58 -3.65 -2.90
N ALA A 124 13.41 -2.34 -3.11
CA ALA A 124 12.31 -1.59 -2.48
C ALA A 124 10.95 -2.13 -2.90
N ALA A 125 10.79 -2.46 -4.19
CA ALA A 125 9.58 -3.07 -4.73
C ALA A 125 9.33 -4.44 -4.08
N GLU A 126 10.37 -5.25 -3.96
CA GLU A 126 10.34 -6.59 -3.37
C GLU A 126 9.84 -6.55 -1.92
N ILE A 127 10.49 -5.79 -1.05
CA ILE A 127 10.06 -5.60 0.36
C ILE A 127 8.61 -5.09 0.42
N GLY A 128 8.23 -4.21 -0.51
CA GLY A 128 6.88 -3.68 -0.62
C GLY A 128 5.81 -4.76 -0.85
N ILE A 129 6.07 -5.75 -1.71
CA ILE A 129 5.13 -6.87 -1.92
C ILE A 129 5.27 -7.95 -0.84
N GLU A 130 6.47 -8.23 -0.36
CA GLU A 130 6.76 -9.24 0.66
C GLU A 130 5.86 -9.05 1.90
N HIS A 131 5.77 -7.80 2.38
CA HIS A 131 4.94 -7.42 3.53
C HIS A 131 3.42 -7.39 3.25
N ASN A 132 2.99 -7.86 2.08
CA ASN A 132 1.59 -7.99 1.69
C ASN A 132 1.24 -9.38 1.12
N LEU A 133 2.19 -10.31 1.00
CA LEU A 133 1.92 -11.68 0.55
C LEU A 133 0.88 -12.37 1.45
N GLY A 134 -0.09 -13.05 0.82
CA GLY A 134 -1.20 -13.72 1.49
C GLY A 134 -2.37 -12.81 1.89
N LEU A 135 -2.31 -11.50 1.63
CA LEU A 135 -3.38 -10.58 2.03
C LEU A 135 -4.68 -10.85 1.25
N THR A 136 -5.71 -11.30 1.96
CA THR A 136 -7.04 -11.64 1.43
C THR A 136 -7.86 -10.41 1.05
N CYS A 137 -8.88 -10.56 0.21
CA CYS A 137 -9.84 -9.51 -0.12
C CYS A 137 -11.25 -9.88 0.37
N ASP A 138 -11.52 -9.67 1.66
CA ASP A 138 -12.77 -10.03 2.33
C ASP A 138 -13.44 -8.82 3.02
N PRO A 139 -13.77 -7.75 2.26
CA PRO A 139 -14.31 -6.52 2.84
C PRO A 139 -15.70 -6.72 3.46
N ILE A 140 -15.97 -5.95 4.52
CA ILE A 140 -17.27 -5.95 5.22
C ILE A 140 -18.36 -5.53 4.25
N ASP A 141 -19.43 -6.33 4.17
CA ASP A 141 -20.57 -6.14 3.27
C ASP A 141 -20.21 -6.00 1.77
N GLY A 142 -18.99 -6.38 1.38
CA GLY A 142 -18.50 -6.19 0.00
C GLY A 142 -18.12 -4.75 -0.34
N LEU A 143 -18.04 -3.86 0.66
CA LEU A 143 -17.82 -2.42 0.45
C LEU A 143 -16.33 -2.07 0.46
N VAL A 144 -15.95 -1.11 -0.40
CA VAL A 144 -14.58 -0.57 -0.43
C VAL A 144 -14.38 0.48 0.67
N GLN A 145 -14.62 0.06 1.93
CA GLN A 145 -14.47 0.87 3.13
C GLN A 145 -13.55 0.13 4.11
N VAL A 146 -14.08 -0.86 4.83
CA VAL A 146 -13.33 -1.66 5.80
C VAL A 146 -13.01 -3.04 5.21
N PRO A 147 -11.75 -3.49 5.16
CA PRO A 147 -10.54 -2.83 5.67
C PRO A 147 -9.76 -2.01 4.62
N CYS A 148 -10.39 -1.63 3.51
CA CYS A 148 -9.73 -1.04 2.35
C CYS A 148 -9.07 0.32 2.66
N ILE A 149 -9.71 1.18 3.44
CA ILE A 149 -9.22 2.53 3.76
C ILE A 149 -7.95 2.45 4.60
N GLU A 150 -7.98 1.70 5.72
CA GLU A 150 -6.80 1.54 6.57
C GLU A 150 -5.68 0.75 5.85
N ARG A 151 -6.01 -0.17 4.94
CA ARG A 151 -5.01 -0.84 4.11
C ARG A 151 -4.25 0.11 3.21
N ASN A 152 -4.88 1.16 2.66
CA ASN A 152 -4.18 2.16 1.86
C ASN A 152 -3.27 3.04 2.72
N SER A 153 -3.73 3.44 3.91
CA SER A 153 -2.91 4.15 4.89
C SER A 153 -1.66 3.36 5.28
N LEU A 154 -1.84 2.10 5.69
CA LEU A 154 -0.73 1.20 6.03
C LEU A 154 0.16 0.93 4.82
N GLY A 155 -0.41 0.80 3.62
CA GLY A 155 0.33 0.60 2.38
C GLY A 155 1.26 1.79 2.06
N ALA A 156 0.79 3.02 2.22
CA ALA A 156 1.60 4.22 2.01
C ALA A 156 2.77 4.30 3.01
N VAL A 157 2.53 3.99 4.28
CA VAL A 157 3.58 3.96 5.32
C VAL A 157 4.60 2.86 5.02
N LYS A 158 4.13 1.63 4.75
CA LYS A 158 4.99 0.51 4.39
C LYS A 158 5.86 0.82 3.17
N ALA A 159 5.31 1.52 2.17
CA ALA A 159 6.05 1.84 0.94
C ALA A 159 7.29 2.71 1.22
N VAL A 160 7.14 3.77 2.02
CA VAL A 160 8.26 4.64 2.42
C VAL A 160 9.25 3.86 3.28
N THR A 161 8.77 3.05 4.23
CA THR A 161 9.65 2.22 5.07
C THR A 161 10.43 1.19 4.24
N ALA A 162 9.78 0.52 3.28
CA ALA A 162 10.42 -0.46 2.40
C ALA A 162 11.55 0.16 1.58
N ALA A 163 11.32 1.35 1.02
CA ALA A 163 12.36 2.09 0.31
C ALA A 163 13.53 2.49 1.22
N GLN A 164 13.25 2.91 2.46
CA GLN A 164 14.31 3.22 3.43
C GLN A 164 15.14 1.99 3.82
N LEU A 165 14.48 0.84 4.01
CA LEU A 165 15.15 -0.41 4.32
C LEU A 165 16.05 -0.86 3.17
N SER A 166 15.58 -0.79 1.91
CA SER A 166 16.41 -1.18 0.77
C SER A 166 17.65 -0.29 0.64
N MET A 167 17.49 1.04 0.74
CA MET A 167 18.61 1.99 0.69
C MET A 167 19.61 1.79 1.85
N ALA A 168 19.12 1.41 3.04
CA ALA A 168 19.99 1.13 4.20
C ALA A 168 20.77 -0.19 4.06
N SER A 169 20.24 -1.14 3.28
CA SER A 169 20.82 -2.48 3.12
C SER A 169 21.98 -2.56 2.13
N GLN A 170 22.19 -1.54 1.29
CA GLN A 170 23.28 -1.48 0.30
C GLN A 170 23.31 -2.71 -0.65
N ASN A 171 22.15 -3.06 -1.23
CA ASN A 171 21.97 -4.21 -2.14
C ASN A 171 22.27 -5.59 -1.49
N VAL A 172 22.19 -5.69 -0.16
CA VAL A 172 22.24 -6.98 0.55
C VAL A 172 20.82 -7.46 0.82
N TYR A 173 20.37 -8.43 0.03
CA TYR A 173 19.06 -9.09 0.19
C TYR A 173 19.11 -10.54 -0.27
N SER A 174 18.20 -11.35 0.26
CA SER A 174 18.11 -12.79 -0.01
C SER A 174 17.00 -13.17 -0.98
N VAL A 175 16.06 -12.25 -1.25
CA VAL A 175 14.86 -12.50 -2.04
C VAL A 175 14.80 -11.47 -3.16
N THR A 176 14.73 -11.94 -4.41
CA THR A 176 14.60 -11.08 -5.59
C THR A 176 13.14 -10.72 -5.84
N LEU A 177 12.90 -9.62 -6.57
CA LEU A 177 11.55 -9.23 -6.97
C LEU A 177 10.85 -10.33 -7.79
N ASP A 178 11.57 -11.05 -8.65
CA ASP A 178 11.00 -12.15 -9.45
C ASP A 178 10.52 -13.30 -8.56
N GLU A 179 11.30 -13.66 -7.53
CA GLU A 179 10.90 -14.68 -6.54
C GLU A 179 9.67 -14.24 -5.75
N ALA A 180 9.59 -12.96 -5.37
CA ALA A 180 8.43 -12.41 -4.68
C ALA A 180 7.17 -12.37 -5.57
N ILE A 181 7.32 -12.05 -6.87
CA ILE A 181 6.23 -12.10 -7.86
C ILE A 181 5.75 -13.55 -8.05
N GLU A 182 6.67 -14.51 -8.12
CA GLU A 182 6.31 -15.93 -8.23
C GLU A 182 5.60 -16.42 -6.96
N ALA A 183 6.09 -16.06 -5.77
CA ALA A 183 5.43 -16.35 -4.51
C ALA A 183 4.01 -15.77 -4.46
N MET A 184 3.83 -14.52 -4.93
CA MET A 184 2.53 -13.88 -5.06
C MET A 184 1.61 -14.66 -6.02
N ARG A 185 2.12 -15.11 -7.17
CA ARG A 185 1.37 -15.88 -8.17
C ARG A 185 0.90 -17.22 -7.61
N LEU A 186 1.78 -17.96 -6.94
CA LEU A 186 1.45 -19.23 -6.29
C LEU A 186 0.39 -19.02 -5.19
N THR A 187 0.59 -18.02 -4.34
CA THR A 187 -0.36 -17.67 -3.28
C THR A 187 -1.74 -17.28 -3.84
N ALA A 188 -1.78 -16.54 -4.95
CA ALA A 188 -3.03 -16.17 -5.63
C ALA A 188 -3.78 -17.39 -6.20
N ALA A 189 -3.03 -18.35 -6.76
CA ALA A 189 -3.59 -19.60 -7.29
C ALA A 189 -4.17 -20.47 -6.16
N ASP A 190 -3.47 -20.56 -5.02
CA ASP A 190 -3.87 -21.37 -3.88
C ASP A 190 -4.95 -20.71 -3.01
N MET A 191 -5.13 -19.39 -3.11
CA MET A 191 -6.11 -18.66 -2.32
C MET A 191 -7.53 -19.15 -2.63
N SER A 192 -8.24 -19.60 -1.58
CA SER A 192 -9.64 -20.01 -1.71
C SER A 192 -10.49 -18.86 -2.24
N VAL A 193 -11.42 -19.16 -3.15
CA VAL A 193 -12.41 -18.21 -3.68
C VAL A 193 -13.14 -17.46 -2.55
N LYS A 194 -13.30 -18.09 -1.39
CA LYS A 194 -13.96 -17.50 -0.21
C LYS A 194 -13.23 -16.30 0.41
N TYR A 195 -11.92 -16.18 0.16
CA TYR A 195 -11.05 -15.12 0.69
C TYR A 195 -10.58 -14.13 -0.39
N LYS A 196 -11.10 -14.28 -1.61
CA LYS A 196 -11.02 -13.27 -2.68
C LYS A 196 -12.23 -12.33 -2.57
N GLU A 197 -12.36 -11.40 -3.51
CA GLU A 197 -13.38 -10.33 -3.58
C GLU A 197 -14.86 -10.78 -3.51
N THR A 198 -15.14 -12.08 -3.36
CA THR A 198 -16.49 -12.64 -3.22
C THR A 198 -17.12 -12.42 -1.85
N SER A 199 -16.37 -12.00 -0.83
CA SER A 199 -16.87 -11.72 0.53
C SER A 199 -17.66 -12.89 1.16
N LEU A 200 -17.25 -14.14 0.86
CA LEU A 200 -17.93 -15.35 1.34
C LEU A 200 -17.41 -15.88 2.68
N SER A 201 -16.34 -15.30 3.25
CA SER A 201 -15.74 -15.71 4.53
C SER A 201 -15.02 -14.52 5.19
N GLY A 202 -14.24 -14.78 6.24
CA GLY A 202 -13.37 -13.79 6.87
C GLY A 202 -14.13 -12.62 7.49
N LEU A 203 -13.54 -11.42 7.45
CA LEU A 203 -14.12 -10.20 8.00
C LEU A 203 -15.54 -9.95 7.49
N ALA A 204 -15.77 -10.21 6.19
CA ALA A 204 -17.06 -10.05 5.54
C ALA A 204 -18.22 -10.85 6.17
N ARG A 205 -17.94 -11.95 6.89
CA ARG A 205 -18.96 -12.81 7.51
C ARG A 205 -18.95 -12.80 9.02
N THR A 206 -17.83 -12.43 9.65
CA THR A 206 -17.67 -12.46 11.10
C THR A 206 -18.01 -11.14 11.77
N VAL A 207 -17.86 -10.01 11.06
CA VAL A 207 -18.12 -8.66 11.59
C VAL A 207 -19.40 -8.11 10.98
N LYS A 208 -20.23 -7.45 11.80
CA LYS A 208 -21.46 -6.77 11.36
C LYS A 208 -21.43 -5.34 11.88
N ILE A 209 -21.30 -4.38 10.97
CA ILE A 209 -21.37 -2.95 11.28
C ILE A 209 -22.74 -2.45 10.82
N PRO A 210 -23.53 -1.76 11.67
CA PRO A 210 -24.80 -1.19 11.24
C PRO A 210 -24.59 -0.18 10.09
N LEU A 211 -25.34 -0.33 8.99
CA LEU A 211 -25.26 0.55 7.81
C LEU A 211 -25.54 2.04 8.10
N THR A 212 -26.05 2.36 9.30
CA THR A 212 -26.33 3.73 9.75
C THR A 212 -25.11 4.48 10.28
N VAL A 213 -23.94 3.83 10.35
CA VAL A 213 -22.71 4.42 10.88
C VAL A 213 -21.64 4.36 9.78
N PRO A 214 -20.89 5.45 9.52
CA PRO A 214 -19.67 5.36 8.72
C PRO A 214 -18.78 4.26 9.29
N ALA A 215 -18.37 3.31 8.45
CA ALA A 215 -17.56 2.17 8.92
C ALA A 215 -16.11 2.58 9.27
N CYS A 216 -15.73 3.81 8.91
CA CYS A 216 -14.43 4.45 9.08
C CYS A 216 -14.64 5.95 9.34
#